data_AF-A0A158HP66-F1
#
_entry.id   AF-A0A158HP66-F1
#
_cell.length_a   1.000
_cell.length_b   1.000
_cell.length_c   1.000
_cell.angle_alpha   90.00
_cell.angle_beta   90.00
_cell.angle_gamma   90.00
#
_symmetry.space_group_name_H-M   'P 1'
#
loop_
_entity.id
_entity.type
_entity.pdbx_description
1 polymer ?
#
loop_
_entity_poly.entity_id
_entity_poly.type
_entity_poly.pdbx_seq_one_letter_code
_entity_poly.pdbx_strand_id
1 'polypeptide(L)'
;MGILTKIGRIYFREKVPLREIERHTGLPRNTARSWLHQTDSVETKYPRRVSPSVIDEWAAQLTGCLRADSYRRKRDRRAARFMFEAIRGEGQPESVGNDSAVDRSALKR
;
A
#
# COMPACT_ATOMS: atom_id res chain seq x y z
N MET A 1 17.32 -11.37 17.12
CA MET A 1 17.64 -10.00 16.65
C MET A 1 18.56 -10.13 15.44
N GLY A 2 18.21 -9.53 14.31
CA GLY A 2 19.00 -9.64 13.08
C GLY A 2 20.28 -8.78 13.14
N ILE A 3 21.27 -9.12 12.31
CA ILE A 3 22.56 -8.43 12.31
C ILE A 3 22.44 -6.98 11.81
N LEU A 4 21.52 -6.71 10.87
CA LEU A 4 21.19 -5.38 10.35
C LEU A 4 20.65 -4.43 11.43
N THR A 5 19.73 -4.91 12.27
CA THR A 5 19.19 -4.13 13.39
C THR A 5 20.25 -3.80 14.43
N LYS A 6 21.23 -4.69 14.64
CA LYS A 6 22.38 -4.44 15.51
C LYS A 6 23.30 -3.34 14.94
N ILE A 7 23.61 -3.38 13.65
CA ILE A 7 24.46 -2.36 13.00
C ILE A 7 23.78 -0.99 13.01
N GLY A 8 22.50 -0.93 12.66
CA GLY A 8 21.72 0.33 12.72
C GLY A 8 21.72 0.92 14.13
N ARG A 9 21.55 0.09 15.16
CA ARG A 9 21.61 0.55 16.56
C ARG A 9 22.98 1.17 16.89
N ILE A 10 24.07 0.48 16.58
CA ILE A 10 25.43 0.95 16.90
C ILE A 10 25.76 2.24 16.14
N TYR A 11 25.36 2.33 14.86
CA TYR A 11 25.63 3.51 14.03
C TYR A 11 24.76 4.72 14.41
N PHE A 12 23.43 4.55 14.53
CA PHE A 12 22.51 5.66 14.76
C PHE A 12 22.42 6.09 16.23
N ARG A 13 22.44 5.16 17.19
CA ARG A 13 22.32 5.50 18.62
C ARG A 13 23.67 5.75 19.28
N GLU A 14 24.63 4.86 19.05
CA GLU A 14 25.93 4.93 19.73
C GLU A 14 26.93 5.81 18.95
N LYS A 15 26.58 6.24 17.72
CA LYS A 15 27.40 7.11 16.84
C LYS A 15 28.82 6.60 16.65
N VAL A 16 28.98 5.28 16.68
CA VAL A 16 30.26 4.60 16.55
C VAL A 16 30.69 4.64 15.07
N PRO A 17 31.96 4.97 14.77
CA PRO A 17 32.43 5.03 13.39
C PRO A 17 32.42 3.63 12.74
N LEU A 18 32.21 3.58 11.42
CA LEU A 18 32.10 2.32 10.65
C LEU A 18 33.28 1.34 10.86
N ARG A 19 34.47 1.87 11.13
CA ARG A 19 35.67 1.06 11.42
C ARG A 19 35.53 0.26 12.72
N GLU A 20 34.86 0.81 13.71
CA GLU A 20 34.70 0.17 15.01
C GLU A 20 33.49 -0.80 14.99
N ILE A 21 32.49 -0.52 14.15
CA ILE A 21 31.39 -1.47 13.84
C ILE A 21 31.94 -2.80 13.30
N GLU A 22 32.97 -2.77 12.46
CA GLU A 22 33.64 -3.96 11.94
C GLU A 22 34.21 -4.84 13.06
N ARG A 23 34.84 -4.24 14.09
CA ARG A 23 35.35 -4.97 15.26
C ARG A 23 34.25 -5.56 16.13
N HIS A 24 33.12 -4.86 16.27
CA HIS A 24 31.99 -5.30 17.09
C HIS A 24 31.07 -6.33 16.41
N THR A 25 31.06 -6.37 15.08
CA THR A 25 30.14 -7.23 14.31
C THR A 25 30.85 -8.26 13.44
N GLY A 26 32.16 -8.16 13.25
CA GLY A 26 32.95 -9.05 12.39
C GLY A 26 32.64 -8.88 10.89
N LEU A 27 31.89 -7.84 10.52
CA LEU A 27 31.49 -7.56 9.15
C LEU A 27 32.46 -6.56 8.51
N PRO A 28 32.85 -6.76 7.23
CA PRO A 28 33.68 -5.78 6.54
C PRO A 28 33.02 -4.40 6.53
N ARG A 29 33.81 -3.34 6.74
CA ARG A 29 33.30 -1.95 6.73
C ARG A 29 32.43 -1.63 5.51
N ASN A 30 32.77 -2.22 4.36
CA ASN A 30 32.09 -1.97 3.08
C ASN A 30 30.67 -2.57 3.08
N THR A 31 30.49 -3.72 3.73
CA THR A 31 29.20 -4.37 3.90
C THR A 31 28.30 -3.58 4.84
N ALA A 32 28.85 -3.15 6.00
CA ALA A 32 28.13 -2.29 6.93
C ALA A 32 27.72 -0.96 6.26
N ARG A 33 28.60 -0.33 5.48
CA ARG A 33 28.30 0.88 4.71
C ARG A 33 27.19 0.66 3.68
N SER A 34 27.29 -0.38 2.85
CA SER A 34 26.27 -0.71 1.84
C SER A 34 24.91 -0.93 2.49
N TRP A 35 24.88 -1.62 3.62
CA TRP A 35 23.65 -1.93 4.34
C TRP A 35 23.05 -0.71 5.02
N LEU A 36 23.86 0.17 5.61
CA LEU A 36 23.37 1.44 6.17
C LEU A 36 22.73 2.32 5.07
N HIS A 37 23.36 2.43 3.90
CA HIS A 37 22.77 3.14 2.76
C HIS A 37 21.46 2.52 2.26
N GLN A 38 21.41 1.18 2.16
CA GLN A 38 20.20 0.47 1.78
C GLN A 38 19.08 0.64 2.82
N THR A 39 19.43 0.72 4.10
CA THR A 39 18.46 0.87 5.21
C THR A 39 17.85 2.28 5.24
N ASP A 40 18.62 3.31 4.93
CA ASP A 40 18.10 4.68 4.80
C ASP A 40 17.19 4.85 3.56
N SER A 41 17.33 3.98 2.57
CA SER A 41 16.68 4.13 1.25
C SER A 41 15.35 3.40 1.06
N VAL A 42 14.78 2.74 2.07
CA VAL A 42 13.55 1.97 1.87
C VAL A 42 12.50 2.32 2.91
N GLU A 43 11.88 3.48 2.73
CA GLU A 43 10.47 3.60 3.07
C GLU A 43 9.74 2.68 2.09
N THR A 44 9.40 1.45 2.53
CA THR A 44 8.63 0.51 1.72
C THR A 44 7.27 1.15 1.42
N LYS A 45 7.22 1.88 0.31
CA LYS A 45 6.00 2.49 -0.18
C LYS A 45 5.16 1.36 -0.74
N TYR A 46 4.35 0.76 0.13
CA TYR A 46 3.44 -0.29 -0.27
C TYR A 46 2.61 0.23 -1.46
N PRO A 47 2.56 -0.50 -2.58
CA PRO A 47 1.73 -0.09 -3.69
C PRO A 47 0.28 0.01 -3.20
N ARG A 48 -0.45 1.00 -3.73
CA ARG A 48 -1.86 1.19 -3.40
C ARG A 48 -2.58 -0.14 -3.66
N ARG A 49 -3.22 -0.72 -2.64
CA ARG A 49 -4.02 -1.93 -2.81
C ARG A 49 -5.14 -1.63 -3.81
N VAL A 50 -5.15 -2.37 -4.92
CA VAL A 50 -6.26 -2.41 -5.87
C VAL A 50 -6.90 -3.77 -5.67
N SER A 51 -7.99 -3.81 -4.92
CA SER A 51 -8.84 -5.00 -4.78
C SER A 51 -10.02 -4.82 -5.73
N PRO A 52 -10.18 -5.66 -6.77
CA PRO A 52 -11.35 -5.59 -7.63
C PRO A 52 -12.58 -5.85 -6.77
N SER A 53 -13.51 -4.90 -6.78
CA SER A 53 -14.76 -4.99 -6.05
C SER A 53 -15.92 -5.09 -7.02
N VAL A 54 -16.99 -5.76 -6.60
CA VAL A 54 -18.28 -5.81 -7.33
C VAL A 54 -18.78 -4.40 -7.67
N ILE A 55 -18.45 -3.43 -6.80
CA ILE A 55 -18.86 -2.04 -6.92
C ILE A 55 -18.11 -1.32 -8.06
N ASP A 56 -16.96 -1.85 -8.51
CA ASP A 56 -16.13 -1.21 -9.53
C ASP A 56 -16.86 -1.09 -10.87
N GLU A 57 -17.76 -2.02 -11.19
CA GLU A 57 -18.57 -2.00 -12.42
C GLU A 57 -19.50 -0.78 -12.48
N TRP A 58 -20.02 -0.31 -11.35
CA TRP A 58 -20.86 0.89 -11.29
C TRP A 58 -20.13 2.13 -10.78
N ALA A 59 -18.81 2.06 -10.59
CA ALA A 59 -18.04 3.18 -10.04
C ALA A 59 -18.21 4.46 -10.87
N ALA A 60 -18.28 4.35 -12.20
CA ALA A 60 -18.48 5.48 -13.11
C ALA A 60 -19.87 6.13 -12.93
N GLN A 61 -20.93 5.31 -12.87
CA GLN A 61 -22.31 5.75 -12.71
C GLN A 61 -22.52 6.40 -11.33
N LEU A 62 -22.02 5.76 -10.26
CA LEU A 62 -22.04 6.29 -8.89
C LEU A 62 -21.28 7.61 -8.78
N THR A 63 -20.10 7.70 -9.39
CA THR A 63 -19.31 8.94 -9.39
C THR A 63 -20.05 10.07 -10.09
N GLY A 64 -20.74 9.78 -11.21
CA GLY A 64 -21.58 10.74 -11.92
C GLY A 64 -22.74 11.24 -11.05
N CYS A 65 -23.48 10.33 -10.42
CA CYS A 65 -24.57 10.69 -9.52
C CYS A 65 -24.10 11.50 -8.32
N LEU A 66 -23.02 11.08 -7.65
CA LEU A 66 -22.46 11.80 -6.49
C LEU A 66 -21.93 13.17 -6.88
N ARG A 67 -21.31 13.31 -8.05
CA ARG A 67 -20.87 14.61 -8.58
C ARG A 67 -22.06 15.51 -8.85
N ALA A 68 -23.12 15.01 -9.49
CA ALA A 68 -24.34 15.77 -9.73
C ALA A 68 -25.02 16.23 -8.42
N ASP A 69 -25.03 15.37 -7.40
CA ASP A 69 -25.60 15.69 -6.08
C ASP A 69 -24.72 16.63 -5.25
N SER A 70 -23.40 16.64 -5.48
CA SER A 70 -22.49 17.60 -4.82
C SER A 70 -22.88 19.05 -5.14
N TYR A 71 -23.30 19.31 -6.38
CA TYR A 71 -23.75 20.64 -6.82
C TYR A 71 -25.14 21.03 -6.28
N ARG A 72 -25.91 20.09 -5.71
CA ARG A 72 -27.23 20.36 -5.15
C ARG A 72 -27.15 20.81 -3.69
N ARG A 73 -28.07 21.70 -3.29
CA ARG A 73 -28.26 22.10 -1.90
C ARG A 73 -28.60 20.86 -1.06
N LYS A 74 -28.18 20.81 0.21
CA LYS A 74 -28.32 19.63 1.09
C LYS A 74 -29.71 19.00 1.10
N ARG A 75 -30.77 19.82 1.01
CA ARG A 75 -32.18 19.41 0.98
C ARG A 75 -32.63 18.71 -0.33
N ASP A 76 -31.92 18.96 -1.43
CA ASP A 76 -32.28 18.52 -2.79
C ASP A 76 -31.38 17.37 -3.28
N ARG A 77 -30.45 16.90 -2.43
CA ARG A 77 -29.58 15.75 -2.71
C ARG A 77 -30.40 14.47 -2.64
N ARG A 78 -30.23 13.58 -3.61
CA ARG A 78 -30.91 12.28 -3.60
C ARG A 78 -30.42 11.46 -2.41
N ALA A 79 -31.31 10.67 -1.81
CA ALA A 79 -30.93 9.72 -0.78
C ALA A 79 -30.11 8.58 -1.40
N ALA A 80 -29.07 8.10 -0.69
CA ALA A 80 -28.27 6.96 -1.12
C ALA A 80 -29.12 5.72 -1.46
N ARG A 81 -30.24 5.56 -0.76
CA ARG A 81 -31.23 4.50 -1.02
C ARG A 81 -31.87 4.56 -2.41
N PHE A 82 -32.16 5.76 -2.91
CA PHE A 82 -32.71 5.93 -4.26
C PHE A 82 -31.69 5.54 -5.34
N MET A 83 -30.41 5.85 -5.12
CA MET A 83 -29.33 5.41 -6.02
C MET A 83 -29.15 3.90 -5.97
N PHE A 84 -29.23 3.30 -4.78
CA PHE A 84 -29.16 1.85 -4.62
C PHE A 84 -30.32 1.12 -5.32
N GLU A 85 -31.55 1.62 -5.18
CA GLU A 85 -32.72 1.04 -5.85
C GLU A 85 -32.65 1.17 -7.37
N ALA A 86 -32.12 2.28 -7.89
CA ALA A 86 -31.87 2.45 -9.32
C ALA A 86 -30.87 1.41 -9.86
N ILE A 87 -29.74 1.22 -9.18
CA ILE A 87 -28.71 0.25 -9.58
C ILE A 87 -29.20 -1.19 -9.43
N ARG A 88 -29.99 -1.47 -8.38
CA ARG A 88 -30.57 -2.80 -8.15
C ARG A 88 -31.53 -3.23 -9.29
N GLY A 89 -32.17 -2.27 -9.96
CA GLY A 89 -33.02 -2.53 -11.12
C GLY A 89 -32.24 -2.94 -12.38
N GLU A 90 -30.95 -2.60 -12.47
CA GLU A 90 -30.07 -2.91 -13.60
C GLU A 90 -29.44 -4.31 -13.50
N GLY A 91 -29.67 -5.02 -12.39
CA GLY A 91 -29.11 -6.35 -12.12
C GLY A 91 -27.79 -6.27 -11.36
N GLN A 92 -27.66 -7.07 -10.30
CA GLN A 92 -26.47 -7.08 -9.45
C GLN A 92 -25.48 -8.16 -9.96
N PRO A 93 -24.25 -7.81 -10.41
CA PRO A 93 -23.16 -8.72 -10.64
C PRO A 93 -22.85 -9.48 -9.36
N GLU A 94 -22.59 -10.78 -9.52
CA GLU A 94 -22.24 -11.65 -8.42
C GLU A 94 -20.99 -11.19 -7.68
N SER A 95 -20.96 -11.50 -6.38
CA SER A 95 -19.82 -11.24 -5.53
C SER A 95 -18.60 -12.04 -6.00
N VAL A 96 -17.65 -11.39 -6.67
CA VAL A 96 -16.35 -12.00 -6.96
C VAL A 96 -15.61 -12.17 -5.63
N GLY A 97 -15.49 -13.41 -5.16
CA GLY A 97 -14.71 -13.75 -3.99
C GLY A 97 -13.26 -13.25 -4.16
N ASN A 98 -12.70 -12.70 -3.10
CA ASN A 98 -11.31 -12.21 -3.08
C ASN A 98 -10.32 -13.39 -3.12
N ASP A 99 -10.20 -14.04 -4.27
CA ASP A 99 -9.12 -14.97 -4.55
C ASP A 99 -7.87 -14.14 -4.82
N SER A 100 -7.11 -13.96 -3.75
CA SER A 100 -5.75 -13.41 -3.76
C SER A 100 -4.80 -14.33 -4.54
N ALA A 101 -4.89 -14.30 -5.87
CA ALA A 101 -3.85 -14.81 -6.75
C ALA A 101 -2.70 -13.79 -6.77
N VAL A 102 -1.83 -13.90 -5.75
CA VAL A 102 -0.49 -13.31 -5.78
C VAL A 102 0.21 -13.88 -7.01
N ASP A 103 0.39 -13.04 -8.02
CA ASP A 103 1.17 -13.35 -9.21
C ASP A 103 2.64 -13.61 -8.82
N ARG A 104 2.98 -14.88 -8.57
CA ARG A 104 4.33 -15.36 -8.25
C ARG A 104 5.12 -15.74 -9.52
N SER A 105 4.79 -15.18 -10.69
CA SER A 105 5.41 -15.58 -11.96
C SER A 105 6.44 -14.58 -12.52
N ALA A 106 6.54 -13.37 -11.98
CA ALA A 106 7.36 -12.30 -12.60
C ALA A 106 8.80 -12.15 -12.06
N LEU A 107 9.32 -13.08 -11.24
CA LEU A 107 10.71 -13.01 -10.74
C LEU A 107 11.52 -14.28 -11.04
N LYS A 108 11.50 -14.70 -12.30
CA LYS A 108 12.58 -15.51 -12.89
C LYS A 108 12.81 -15.08 -14.32
N ARG A 109 13.77 -14.18 -14.51
CA ARG A 109 14.70 -14.12 -15.65
C ARG A 109 15.83 -13.17 -15.29
#